data_AF-A0A0F5IM56-F1
#
_entry.id   AF-A0A0F5IM56-F1
#
_cell.length_a   1.000
_cell.length_b   1.000
_cell.length_c   1.000
_cell.angle_alpha   90.00
_cell.angle_beta   90.00
_cell.angle_gamma   90.00
#
_symmetry.space_group_name_H-M   'P 1'
#
loop_
_entity.id
_entity.type
_entity.pdbx_description
1 polymer ?
#
loop_
_entity_poly.entity_id
_entity_poly.type
_entity_poly.pdbx_seq_one_letter_code
_entity_poly.pdbx_strand_id
1 'polypeptide(L)'
;MKEILIQKMPAKLFILLKGYGWYGNFATWGAAKKLTTGYECDNIVDQVKDSLLKVVKGEAAYERDSVLFNEVKYSWELVSSLLFIASLHNNSLNIIDFGGSLGSTYYQNRFF
;
A
#
# COMPACT_ATOMS: atom_id res chain seq x y z
N MET A 1 3.50 -25.46 -5.66
CA MET A 1 4.38 -25.50 -6.86
C MET A 1 4.29 -24.23 -7.73
N LYS A 2 3.10 -23.68 -8.02
CA LYS A 2 2.96 -22.43 -8.81
C LYS A 2 3.52 -21.17 -8.12
N GLU A 3 3.37 -21.03 -6.81
CA GLU A 3 3.86 -19.87 -6.05
C GLU A 3 5.40 -19.78 -6.00
N ILE A 4 6.08 -20.93 -5.93
CA ILE A 4 7.54 -21.02 -5.87
C ILE A 4 8.19 -20.63 -7.22
N LEU A 5 7.48 -20.83 -8.35
CA LEU A 5 7.98 -20.45 -9.68
C LEU A 5 7.93 -18.93 -9.91
N ILE A 6 6.89 -18.26 -9.40
CA ILE A 6 6.69 -16.81 -9.60
C ILE A 6 7.77 -16.01 -8.88
N GLN A 7 8.20 -16.45 -7.69
CA GLN A 7 9.25 -15.78 -6.92
C GLN A 7 10.66 -15.88 -7.53
N LYS A 8 10.90 -16.83 -8.45
CA LYS A 8 12.23 -17.06 -9.05
C LYS A 8 12.36 -16.56 -10.50
N MET A 9 11.28 -16.07 -11.11
CA MET A 9 11.33 -15.54 -12.47
C MET A 9 11.76 -14.06 -12.46
N PRO A 10 12.80 -13.68 -13.22
CA PRO A 10 13.14 -12.27 -13.42
C PRO A 10 11.93 -11.51 -13.96
N ALA A 11 11.65 -10.32 -13.40
CA ALA A 11 10.48 -9.52 -13.77
C ALA A 11 10.33 -9.36 -15.29
N LYS A 12 11.43 -9.16 -16.03
CA LYS A 12 11.45 -9.08 -17.50
C LYS A 12 10.96 -10.35 -18.21
N LEU A 13 11.32 -11.52 -17.70
CA LEU A 13 10.93 -12.81 -18.27
C LEU A 13 9.45 -13.13 -17.96
N PHE A 14 8.98 -12.74 -16.79
CA PHE A 14 7.56 -12.84 -16.40
C PHE A 14 6.68 -11.93 -17.27
N ILE A 15 7.11 -10.68 -17.46
CA ILE A 15 6.50 -9.67 -18.34
C ILE A 15 6.40 -10.17 -19.78
N LEU A 16 7.48 -10.76 -20.31
CA LEU A 16 7.52 -11.29 -21.68
C LEU A 16 6.60 -12.50 -21.88
N LEU A 17 6.52 -13.40 -20.90
CA LEU A 17 5.79 -14.68 -21.02
C LEU A 17 4.29 -14.58 -20.73
N LYS A 18 3.84 -13.66 -19.87
CA LYS A 18 2.42 -13.55 -19.50
C LYS A 18 1.64 -12.52 -20.29
N GLY A 19 2.32 -11.56 -20.96
CA GLY A 19 1.68 -10.33 -21.41
C GLY A 19 1.29 -9.48 -20.20
N TYR A 20 1.80 -8.25 -20.13
CA TYR A 20 1.59 -7.37 -18.99
C TYR A 20 0.99 -6.05 -19.48
N GLY A 21 -0.09 -5.61 -18.86
CA GLY A 21 -0.78 -4.38 -19.24
C GLY A 21 -2.26 -4.60 -19.46
N TRP A 22 -2.94 -3.51 -19.78
CA TRP A 22 -4.37 -3.51 -20.07
C TRP A 22 -4.55 -3.55 -21.58
N TYR A 23 -5.27 -4.55 -22.06
CA TYR A 23 -5.46 -4.78 -23.49
C TYR A 23 -6.95 -4.89 -23.79
N GLY A 24 -7.37 -4.31 -24.90
CA GLY A 24 -8.73 -4.39 -25.39
C GLY A 24 -9.06 -3.23 -26.30
N ASN A 25 -9.92 -3.48 -27.28
CA ASN A 25 -10.47 -2.45 -28.15
C ASN A 25 -11.96 -2.29 -27.83
N PHE A 26 -12.28 -1.35 -26.94
CA PHE A 26 -13.64 -1.14 -26.46
C PHE A 26 -14.21 0.14 -27.07
N ALA A 27 -15.38 0.04 -27.70
CA ALA A 27 -16.07 1.19 -28.28
C ALA A 27 -16.54 2.21 -27.23
N THR A 28 -16.70 1.80 -25.96
CA THR A 28 -17.11 2.68 -24.85
C THR A 28 -16.46 2.28 -23.53
N TRP A 29 -16.36 3.24 -22.61
CA TRP A 29 -15.91 3.00 -21.23
C TRP A 29 -16.80 1.98 -20.50
N GLY A 30 -18.11 2.02 -20.74
CA GLY A 30 -19.06 1.07 -20.14
C GLY A 30 -18.80 -0.38 -20.58
N ALA A 31 -18.37 -0.60 -21.83
CA ALA A 31 -17.99 -1.93 -22.31
C ALA A 31 -16.73 -2.46 -21.63
N ALA A 32 -15.72 -1.60 -21.42
CA ALA A 32 -14.53 -1.95 -20.64
C ALA A 32 -14.88 -2.26 -19.18
N LYS A 33 -15.67 -1.39 -18.54
CA LYS A 33 -16.05 -1.51 -17.12
C LYS A 33 -16.77 -2.82 -16.80
N LYS A 34 -17.58 -3.35 -17.73
CA LYS A 34 -18.28 -4.64 -17.56
C LYS A 34 -17.34 -5.86 -17.49
N LEU A 35 -16.10 -5.72 -17.97
CA LEU A 35 -15.09 -6.80 -17.99
C LEU A 35 -14.02 -6.60 -16.91
N THR A 36 -14.09 -5.52 -16.13
CA THR A 36 -13.12 -5.19 -15.09
C THR A 36 -13.79 -5.18 -13.73
N THR A 37 -13.02 -5.51 -12.71
CA THR A 37 -13.37 -5.23 -11.31
C THR A 37 -12.94 -3.81 -10.93
N GLY A 38 -13.20 -3.38 -9.70
CA GLY A 38 -12.82 -2.04 -9.23
C GLY A 38 -12.67 -1.97 -7.72
N TYR A 39 -12.53 -0.74 -7.21
CA TYR A 39 -12.37 -0.49 -5.78
C TYR A 39 -13.58 -0.88 -4.92
N GLU A 40 -14.73 -1.11 -5.54
CA GLU A 40 -15.96 -1.58 -4.89
C GLU A 40 -15.92 -3.07 -4.51
N CYS A 41 -14.81 -3.77 -4.75
CA CYS A 41 -14.69 -5.18 -4.40
C CYS A 41 -14.41 -5.35 -2.90
N ASP A 42 -15.29 -6.07 -2.20
CA ASP A 42 -15.23 -6.30 -0.75
C ASP A 42 -13.87 -6.82 -0.26
N ASN A 43 -13.20 -7.65 -1.09
CA ASN A 43 -11.92 -8.25 -0.74
C ASN A 43 -10.79 -7.23 -0.56
N ILE A 44 -10.93 -6.00 -1.08
CA ILE A 44 -9.90 -4.96 -0.94
C ILE A 44 -9.77 -4.54 0.53
N VAL A 45 -10.89 -4.29 1.20
CA VAL A 45 -10.89 -3.89 2.61
C VAL A 45 -10.34 -5.02 3.48
N ASP A 46 -10.73 -6.26 3.20
CA ASP A 46 -10.21 -7.42 3.93
C ASP A 46 -8.69 -7.59 3.76
N GLN A 47 -8.16 -7.43 2.54
CA GLN A 47 -6.72 -7.51 2.30
C GLN A 47 -5.93 -6.41 3.03
N VAL A 48 -6.41 -5.17 2.98
CA VAL A 48 -5.77 -4.05 3.69
C VAL A 48 -5.80 -4.29 5.20
N LYS A 49 -6.95 -4.71 5.73
CA LYS A 49 -7.12 -5.06 7.16
C LYS A 49 -6.17 -6.17 7.60
N ASP A 50 -6.10 -7.26 6.85
CA ASP A 50 -5.26 -8.41 7.19
C ASP A 50 -3.77 -8.05 7.16
N SER A 51 -3.34 -7.25 6.19
CA SER A 51 -1.97 -6.74 6.14
C SER A 51 -1.66 -5.80 7.30
N LEU A 52 -2.57 -4.89 7.63
CA LEU A 52 -2.39 -4.00 8.78
C LEU A 52 -2.31 -4.77 10.10
N LEU A 53 -3.14 -5.80 10.30
CA LEU A 53 -3.10 -6.61 11.50
C LEU A 53 -1.73 -7.26 11.72
N LYS A 54 -1.01 -7.62 10.65
CA LYS A 54 0.36 -8.13 10.75
C LYS A 54 1.33 -7.06 11.26
N VAL A 55 1.17 -5.80 10.82
CA VAL A 55 1.96 -4.66 11.33
C VAL A 55 1.67 -4.41 12.80
N VAL A 56 0.39 -4.43 13.18
CA VAL A 56 -0.04 -4.26 14.59
C VAL A 56 0.55 -5.35 15.48
N LYS A 57 0.57 -6.60 15.00
CA LYS A 57 1.17 -7.76 15.71
C LYS A 57 2.70 -7.79 15.68
N GLY A 58 3.35 -6.89 14.94
CA GLY A 58 4.81 -6.85 14.80
C GLY A 58 5.38 -7.92 13.86
N GLU A 59 4.54 -8.55 13.05
CA GLU A 59 4.95 -9.55 12.05
C GLU A 59 5.55 -8.89 10.79
N ALA A 60 5.29 -7.60 10.58
CA ALA A 60 5.87 -6.77 9.52
C ALA A 60 6.15 -5.36 10.07
N ALA A 61 7.08 -4.64 9.44
CA ALA A 61 7.47 -3.30 9.89
C ALA A 61 6.40 -2.25 9.56
N TYR A 62 5.84 -2.29 8.34
CA TYR A 62 4.69 -1.49 7.92
C TYR A 62 4.03 -2.11 6.68
N GLU A 63 2.90 -1.55 6.25
CA GLU A 63 2.24 -1.89 4.99
C GLU A 63 1.84 -0.66 4.19
N ARG A 64 1.75 -0.82 2.87
CA ARG A 64 1.20 0.18 1.94
C ARG A 64 0.42 -0.52 0.86
N ASP A 65 -0.82 -0.11 0.64
CA ASP A 65 -1.73 -0.73 -0.34
C ASP A 65 -1.84 -2.26 -0.15
N SER A 66 -1.86 -2.75 1.10
CA SER A 66 -1.81 -4.16 1.52
C SER A 66 -0.47 -4.90 1.31
N VAL A 67 0.54 -4.25 0.74
CA VAL A 67 1.88 -4.83 0.57
C VAL A 67 2.68 -4.68 1.87
N LEU A 68 3.19 -5.79 2.38
CA LEU A 68 4.02 -5.82 3.60
C LEU A 68 5.48 -5.46 3.29
N PHE A 69 6.10 -4.74 4.21
CA PHE A 69 7.51 -4.40 4.16
C PHE A 69 8.20 -4.78 5.47
N ASN A 70 9.43 -5.28 5.36
CA ASN A 70 10.25 -5.70 6.51
C ASN A 70 11.10 -4.57 7.10
N GLU A 71 11.20 -3.44 6.38
CA GLU A 71 11.91 -2.25 6.81
C GLU A 71 11.03 -1.04 6.54
N VAL A 72 10.94 -0.12 7.49
CA VAL A 72 10.17 1.11 7.28
C VAL A 72 10.85 1.99 6.25
N LYS A 73 10.09 2.41 5.23
CA LYS A 73 10.52 3.42 4.26
C LYS A 73 9.74 4.70 4.51
N TYR A 74 10.31 5.62 5.28
CA TYR A 74 9.65 6.86 5.67
C TYR A 74 9.44 7.80 4.47
N SER A 75 8.32 8.54 4.48
CA SER A 75 8.23 9.78 3.71
C SER A 75 8.95 10.85 4.51
N TRP A 76 10.16 11.20 4.07
CA TRP A 76 10.99 12.17 4.75
C TRP A 76 10.34 13.55 4.78
N GLU A 77 9.59 13.91 3.76
CA GLU A 77 8.87 15.18 3.67
C GLU A 77 7.84 15.31 4.80
N LEU A 78 7.06 14.25 5.05
CA LEU A 78 6.09 14.20 6.12
C LEU A 78 6.77 14.25 7.49
N VAL A 79 7.70 13.32 7.74
CA VAL A 79 8.35 13.18 9.05
C VAL A 79 9.16 14.42 9.40
N SER A 80 9.96 14.96 8.46
CA SER A 80 10.76 16.16 8.72
C SER A 80 9.91 17.39 8.98
N SER A 81 8.77 17.54 8.31
CA SER A 81 7.85 18.65 8.54
C SER A 81 7.21 18.55 9.93
N LEU A 82 6.75 17.35 10.32
CA LEU A 82 6.19 17.13 11.66
C LEU A 82 7.24 17.36 12.75
N LEU A 83 8.44 16.79 12.61
CA LEU A 83 9.53 17.01 13.57
C LEU A 83 9.93 18.49 13.67
N PHE A 84 9.98 19.21 12.55
CA PHE A 84 10.26 20.64 12.56
C PHE A 84 9.20 21.41 13.34
N ILE A 85 7.91 21.18 13.06
CA ILE A 85 6.82 21.84 13.80
C ILE A 85 6.88 21.46 15.28
N ALA A 86 7.07 20.18 15.60
CA ALA A 86 7.17 19.71 16.98
C ALA A 86 8.29 20.44 17.74
N SER A 87 9.44 20.64 17.12
CA SER A 87 10.59 21.34 17.73
C SER A 87 10.30 22.80 18.08
N LEU A 88 9.32 23.43 17.41
CA LEU A 88 8.82 24.76 17.70
C LEU A 88 7.71 24.77 18.77
N HIS A 89 7.15 23.60 19.11
CA HIS A 89 5.99 23.42 19.96
C HIS A 89 6.25 22.41 21.10
N ASN A 90 7.35 22.61 21.83
CA ASN A 90 7.75 21.81 23.00
C ASN A 90 7.80 20.29 22.72
N ASN A 91 8.20 19.92 21.50
CA ASN A 91 8.24 18.53 21.01
C ASN A 91 6.89 17.81 21.13
N SER A 92 5.78 18.53 20.91
CA SER A 92 4.42 17.98 20.98
C SER A 92 3.58 18.41 19.79
N LEU A 93 2.72 17.51 19.31
CA LEU A 93 1.81 17.77 18.20
C LEU A 93 0.44 17.13 18.46
N ASN A 94 -0.61 17.80 17.99
CA ASN A 94 -1.94 17.21 17.84
C ASN A 94 -2.21 17.08 16.34
N ILE A 95 -2.34 15.84 15.87
CA ILE A 95 -2.47 15.52 14.44
C ILE A 95 -3.85 14.90 14.20
N ILE A 96 -4.50 15.34 13.12
CA ILE A 96 -5.72 14.72 12.59
C ILE A 96 -5.41 14.28 11.16
N ASP A 97 -5.62 13.00 10.87
CA ASP A 97 -5.41 12.40 9.54
C ASP A 97 -6.76 12.24 8.82
N PHE A 98 -6.96 13.02 7.76
CA PHE A 98 -8.16 12.95 6.93
C PHE A 98 -7.96 11.93 5.81
N GLY A 99 -8.81 10.90 5.79
CA GLY A 99 -8.71 9.85 4.78
C GLY A 99 -7.58 8.85 5.02
N GLY A 100 -7.06 8.77 6.25
CA GLY A 100 -6.02 7.82 6.66
C GLY A 100 -6.39 6.34 6.59
N SER A 101 -7.61 6.00 6.14
CA SER A 101 -8.14 4.63 6.07
C SER A 101 -8.00 3.92 7.42
N LEU A 102 -7.32 2.77 7.47
CA LEU A 102 -7.06 2.02 8.69
C LEU A 102 -5.78 2.47 9.43
N GLY A 103 -5.13 3.56 8.99
CA GLY A 103 -4.01 4.18 9.69
C GLY A 103 -2.62 3.71 9.24
N SER A 104 -2.46 3.22 8.01
CA SER A 104 -1.17 2.73 7.48
C SER A 104 -0.05 3.76 7.65
N THR A 105 -0.31 5.03 7.32
CA THR A 105 0.63 6.15 7.50
C THR A 105 0.99 6.35 8.98
N TYR A 106 0.02 6.23 9.89
CA TYR A 106 0.28 6.31 11.32
C TYR A 106 1.21 5.17 11.77
N TYR A 107 0.89 3.91 11.45
CA TYR A 107 1.71 2.77 11.88
C TYR A 107 3.11 2.77 11.25
N GLN A 108 3.25 3.30 10.03
CA GLN A 108 4.54 3.52 9.40
C GLN A 108 5.41 4.51 10.18
N ASN A 109 4.83 5.56 10.78
CA ASN A 109 5.59 6.67 11.36
C ASN A 109 5.54 6.74 12.90
N ARG A 110 4.76 5.88 13.58
CA ARG A 110 4.48 5.96 15.04
C ARG A 110 5.69 5.89 15.99
N PHE A 111 6.86 5.49 15.49
CA PHE A 111 8.08 5.43 16.29
C PHE A 111 8.81 6.78 16.36
N PHE A 112 8.34 7.78 15.61
CA PHE A 112 8.80 9.17 15.63
C PHE A 112 7.76 10.10 16.24
#